data_AF-A0AAW7D1G7-F1
#
_entry.id   AF-A0AAW7D1G7-F1
#
_cell.length_a   1.000
_cell.length_b   1.000
_cell.length_c   1.000
_cell.angle_alpha   90.00
_cell.angle_beta   90.00
_cell.angle_gamma   90.00
#
_symmetry.space_group_name_H-M   'P 1'
#
loop_
_entity.id
_entity.type
_entity.pdbx_description
1 polymer ?
#
loop_
_entity_poly.entity_id
_entity_poly.type
_entity_poly.pdbx_seq_one_letter_code
_entity_poly.pdbx_strand_id
1 'polypeptide(L)' 'MEKLIIILKQMVEQGRTVEAERLAEEIKGRLKMMIDSTDIDEDLVRLAKMQKIVGDLEQQLKA' A
#
# COMPACT_ATOMS: atom_id res chain seq x y z
N MET A 1 1.82 2.17 8.95
CA MET A 1 1.56 1.69 7.57
C MET A 1 0.38 0.73 7.49
N GLU A 2 0.34 -0.33 8.29
CA GLU A 2 -0.77 -1.31 8.29
C GLU A 2 -2.17 -0.69 8.39
N LYS A 3 -2.37 0.28 9.29
CA LYS A 3 -3.63 1.02 9.40
C LYS A 3 -4.04 1.73 8.09
N LEU A 4 -3.10 2.29 7.35
CA LEU A 4 -3.39 2.96 6.07
C LEU A 4 -3.78 1.94 4.99
N ILE A 5 -3.14 0.77 4.98
CA ILE A 5 -3.48 -0.32 4.05
C ILE A 5 -4.87 -0.87 4.35
N ILE A 6 -5.27 -0.97 5.62
CA ILE A 6 -6.63 -1.35 6.02
C ILE A 6 -7.65 -0.33 5.49
N ILE A 7 -7.37 0.96 5.65
CA ILE A 7 -8.24 2.04 5.14
C ILE A 7 -8.33 1.98 3.61
N LEU A 8 -7.19 1.79 2.92
CA LEU A 8 -7.17 1.64 1.47
C LEU A 8 -8.07 0.49 1.03
N LYS A 9 -7.93 -0.69 1.64
CA LYS A 9 -8.77 -1.85 1.35
C LYS A 9 -10.25 -1.54 1.51
N GLN A 10 -10.64 -0.88 2.59
CA GLN A 10 -12.03 -0.46 2.81
C GLN A 10 -12.53 0.51 1.74
N MET A 11 -11.70 1.44 1.28
CA MET A 11 -12.05 2.35 0.19
C MET A 11 -12.25 1.62 -1.14
N VAL A 12 -11.39 0.65 -1.47
CA VAL A 12 -11.55 -0.23 -2.65
C VAL A 12 -12.87 -0.99 -2.56
N GLU A 13 -13.16 -1.63 -1.42
CA GLU A 13 -14.40 -2.38 -1.20
C GLU A 13 -15.67 -1.51 -1.27
N GLN A 14 -15.55 -0.22 -0.93
CA GLN A 14 -16.64 0.76 -1.00
C GLN A 14 -16.80 1.39 -2.39
N GLY A 15 -15.94 1.06 -3.37
CA GLY A 15 -15.95 1.68 -4.70
C GLY A 15 -15.54 3.15 -4.69
N ARG A 16 -14.80 3.61 -3.67
CA ARG A 16 -14.30 4.99 -3.57
C ARG A 16 -13.00 5.14 -4.36
N THR A 17 -13.09 4.94 -5.68
CA THR A 17 -11.93 4.72 -6.55
C THR A 17 -10.93 5.88 -6.51
N VAL A 18 -11.39 7.13 -6.61
CA VAL A 18 -10.51 8.30 -6.64
C VAL A 18 -9.74 8.48 -5.33
N GLU A 19 -10.42 8.36 -4.18
CA GLU A 19 -9.74 8.45 -2.88
C GLU A 19 -8.83 7.26 -2.61
N ALA A 20 -9.22 6.07 -3.05
CA ALA A 20 -8.41 4.86 -2.93
C ALA A 20 -7.12 4.97 -3.77
N GLU A 21 -7.20 5.42 -5.02
CA GLU A 21 -6.02 5.65 -5.88
C GLU A 21 -5.06 6.66 -5.24
N ARG A 22 -5.59 7.79 -4.74
CA ARG A 22 -4.75 8.80 -4.08
C ARG A 22 -4.03 8.24 -2.85
N LEU A 23 -4.74 7.46 -2.04
CA LEU A 23 -4.18 6.84 -0.85
C LEU A 23 -3.15 5.75 -1.21
N ALA A 24 -3.38 4.98 -2.27
CA ALA A 24 -2.45 3.97 -2.75
C ALA A 24 -1.12 4.58 -3.19
N GLU A 25 -1.14 5.68 -3.95
CA GLU A 25 0.07 6.42 -4.33
C GLU A 25 0.84 6.94 -3.11
N GLU A 26 0.14 7.52 -2.13
CA GLU A 26 0.75 7.99 -0.90
C GLU A 26 1.43 6.85 -0.12
N ILE A 27 0.75 5.72 0.02
CA ILE A 27 1.28 4.53 0.69
C ILE A 27 2.52 4.00 -0.03
N LYS A 28 2.51 3.92 -1.37
CA LYS A 28 3.67 3.48 -2.16
C LYS A 28 4.88 4.37 -1.97
N GLY A 29 4.69 5.70 -2.00
CA GLY A 29 5.77 6.66 -1.76
C GLY A 29 6.40 6.46 -0.38
N ARG A 30 5.57 6.28 0.66
CA ARG A 30 6.04 6.00 2.03
C ARG A 30 6.75 4.65 2.15
N LEU A 31 6.19 3.60 1.56
CA LEU A 31 6.80 2.26 1.58
C LEU A 31 8.17 2.26 0.89
N LYS A 32 8.31 2.96 -0.24
CA LYS A 32 9.59 3.11 -0.92
C LYS A 32 10.64 3.74 -0.01
N MET A 33 10.34 4.88 0.61
CA MET A 33 11.27 5.53 1.55
C MET A 33 11.64 4.64 2.73
N MET A 34 10.69 3.87 3.26
CA MET A 34 10.96 2.93 4.36
C MET A 34 11.87 1.79 3.91
N ILE A 35 11.60 1.17 2.75
CA ILE A 35 12.44 0.10 2.18
C ILE A 35 13.84 0.61 1.93
N ASP A 36 13.97 1.77 1.29
CA ASP A 36 15.26 2.39 0.95
C ASP A 36 16.10 2.77 2.19
N SER A 37 15.50 2.83 3.38
CA SER A 37 16.14 3.20 4.65
C SER A 37 16.23 2.07 5.68
N THR A 38 15.79 0.86 5.34
CA THR A 38 15.77 -0.29 6.25
C THR A 38 16.90 -1.26 5.93
N ASP A 39 17.82 -1.47 6.86
CA ASP A 39 18.92 -2.44 6.73
C ASP A 39 18.61 -3.79 7.40
N ILE A 40 17.42 -3.93 8.00
CA ILE A 40 16.99 -5.15 8.70
C ILE A 40 16.18 -6.02 7.73
N ASP A 41 16.70 -7.19 7.37
CA ASP A 41 16.10 -8.12 6.42
C ASP A 41 14.65 -8.51 6.76
N GLU A 42 14.35 -8.74 8.05
CA GLU A 42 13.00 -9.12 8.48
C GLU A 42 11.99 -7.98 8.24
N ASP A 43 12.38 -6.74 8.49
CA ASP A 43 11.55 -5.58 8.21
C ASP A 43 11.42 -5.33 6.71
N LEU A 44 12.48 -5.54 5.92
CA LEU A 44 12.41 -5.47 4.45
C LEU A 44 11.39 -6.47 3.89
N VAL A 45 11.38 -7.71 4.37
CA VAL A 45 10.39 -8.72 3.96
C VAL A 45 8.97 -8.26 4.33
N ARG A 46 8.79 -7.71 5.53
CA ARG A 46 7.50 -7.19 5.97
C ARG A 46 7.02 -6.01 5.10
N LEU A 47 7.91 -5.08 4.76
CA LEU A 47 7.62 -3.94 3.90
C LEU A 47 7.31 -4.37 2.45
N ALA A 48 8.06 -5.34 1.91
CA ALA A 48 7.78 -5.91 0.60
C ALA A 48 6.41 -6.59 0.52
N LYS A 49 5.99 -7.30 1.58
CA LYS A 49 4.63 -7.86 1.69
C LYS A 49 3.57 -6.75 1.65
N MET A 50 3.78 -5.65 2.37
CA MET A 50 2.88 -4.49 2.33
C MET A 50 2.81 -3.85 0.94
N GLN A 51 3.95 -3.70 0.27
CA GLN A 51 4.01 -3.16 -1.09
C GLN A 51 3.23 -4.02 -2.07
N LYS A 52 3.34 -5.35 -1.96
CA LYS A 52 2.54 -6.27 -2.76
C LYS A 52 1.04 -6.09 -2.54
N ILE A 53 0.59 -6.05 -1.28
CA ILE A 53 -0.84 -5.85 -0.95
C ILE A 53 -1.38 -4.56 -1.57
N VAL A 54 -0.61 -3.47 -1.51
CA VAL A 54 -1.01 -2.18 -2.09
C VAL A 54 -1.11 -2.29 -3.61
N GLY A 55 -0.14 -2.94 -4.27
CA GLY A 55 -0.20 -3.19 -5.71
C GLY A 55 -1.40 -4.04 -6.13
N ASP A 56 -1.75 -5.07 -5.36
CA ASP A 56 -2.92 -5.92 -5.61
C ASP A 56 -4.24 -5.10 -5.47
N LEU A 57 -4.30 -4.17 -4.50
CA LEU A 57 -5.44 -3.27 -4.32
C LEU A 57 -5.55 -2.25 -5.48
N GLU A 58 -4.42 -1.74 -5.99
CA GLU A 58 -4.42 -0.86 -7.17
C GLU A 58 -4.88 -1.57 -8.44
N GLN A 59 -4.54 -2.85 -8.62
CA GLN A 59 -5.03 -3.63 -9.74
C GLN A 59 -6.54 -3.80 -9.69
N GLN A 60 -7.12 -4.00 -8.49
CA GLN A 60 -8.57 -4.08 -8.31
C GLN A 60 -9.29 -2.77 -8.66
N LEU A 61 -8.65 -1.62 -8.42
CA LEU A 61 -9.22 -0.32 -8.78
C LEU A 61 -9.31 -0.07 -10.29
N LYS A 62 -8.50 -0.79 -11.09
CA LYS A 62 -8.42 -0.66 -12.56
C LYS A 62 -9.25 -1.70 -13.32
N ALA A 63 -9.81 -2.69 -12.61
CA ALA A 63 -10.64 -3.76 -13.16
C ALA A 63 -12.09 -3.31 -13.31
#